data_AF-A0A7J7KTL1-F1
#
_entry.id   AF-A0A7J7KTL1-F1
#
_cell.length_a   1.000
_cell.length_b   1.000
_cell.length_c   1.000
_cell.angle_alpha   90.00
_cell.angle_beta   90.00
_cell.angle_gamma   90.00
#
_symmetry.space_group_name_H-M   'P 1'
#
loop_
_entity.id
_entity.type
_entity.pdbx_description
1 polymer ?
#
loop_
_entity_poly.entity_id
_entity_poly.type
_entity_poly.pdbx_seq_one_letter_code
_entity_poly.pdbx_strand_id
1 'polypeptide(L)'
;MPLRFVDKIEFSTESGTKAVELLYGDITLLSPEEKVDLIMISAVRGAYVPSNTSVIGALKKRFGLEVSRLAEDKEEDFRQQFYCWWSKPLPENIPYRRLLCFENTRTGASPQQSVKSVFKALVPATSLFSNGVIISPLLSTGDQVRNLVLLNI
;
A
#
# COMPACT_ATOMS: atom_id res chain seq x y z
N MET A 1 5.60 8.81 15.28
CA MET A 1 6.73 8.07 15.88
C MET A 1 7.29 7.11 14.84
N PRO A 2 8.60 6.82 14.80
CA PRO A 2 9.16 5.86 13.84
C PRO A 2 8.49 4.48 13.96
N LEU A 3 8.54 3.70 12.89
CA LEU A 3 8.04 2.32 12.91
C LEU A 3 8.85 1.49 13.92
N ARG A 4 8.13 0.61 14.62
CA ARG A 4 8.71 -0.34 15.56
C ARG A 4 8.17 -1.72 15.25
N PHE A 5 9.06 -2.70 15.29
CA PHE A 5 8.69 -4.10 15.21
C PHE A 5 7.75 -4.49 16.36
N VAL A 6 6.69 -5.23 16.03
CA VAL A 6 5.75 -5.80 16.99
C VAL A 6 5.80 -7.32 16.96
N ASP A 7 5.63 -7.91 15.77
CA ASP A 7 5.56 -9.35 15.59
C ASP A 7 5.90 -9.76 14.14
N LYS A 8 6.13 -11.05 13.91
CA LYS A 8 6.36 -11.60 12.56
C LYS A 8 5.81 -13.01 12.39
N ILE A 9 5.41 -13.30 11.15
CA ILE A 9 5.13 -14.65 10.68
C ILE A 9 6.16 -14.97 9.59
N GLU A 10 6.96 -16.01 9.81
CA GLU A 10 7.96 -16.49 8.87
C GLU A 10 7.50 -17.77 8.19
N PHE A 11 7.82 -17.91 6.91
CA PHE A 11 7.50 -19.10 6.13
C PHE A 11 8.52 -19.33 5.02
N SER A 12 8.71 -20.59 4.63
CA SER A 12 9.63 -20.97 3.57
C SER A 12 8.92 -21.06 2.23
N THR A 13 9.52 -20.47 1.19
CA THR A 13 9.11 -20.64 -0.20
C THR A 13 10.25 -21.31 -0.99
N GLU A 14 9.97 -21.72 -2.23
CA GLU A 14 11.01 -22.20 -3.17
C GLU A 14 12.12 -21.16 -3.39
N SER A 15 11.79 -19.87 -3.22
CA SER A 15 12.71 -18.73 -3.33
C SER A 15 13.32 -18.28 -1.99
N GLY A 16 13.25 -19.13 -0.96
CA GLY A 16 13.85 -18.91 0.36
C GLY A 16 12.85 -18.52 1.45
N THR A 17 13.36 -18.16 2.63
CA THR A 17 12.51 -17.71 3.75
C THR A 17 11.94 -16.32 3.47
N LYS A 18 10.65 -16.15 3.73
CA LYS A 18 9.90 -14.89 3.64
C LYS A 18 9.25 -14.60 4.98
N ALA A 19 8.90 -13.34 5.21
CA ALA A 19 8.24 -12.90 6.42
C ALA A 19 7.11 -11.91 6.11
N VAL A 20 6.07 -11.95 6.93
CA VAL A 20 5.10 -10.86 7.08
C VAL A 20 5.32 -10.27 8.47
N GLU A 21 5.70 -9.00 8.53
CA GLU A 21 5.99 -8.30 9.78
C GLU A 21 4.86 -7.35 10.15
N LEU A 22 4.52 -7.32 11.43
CA LEU A 22 3.64 -6.32 12.02
C LEU A 22 4.50 -5.20 12.61
N LEU A 23 4.32 -4.00 12.08
CA LEU A 23 5.00 -2.79 12.51
C LEU A 23 3.99 -1.80 13.09
N TYR A 24 4.39 -1.05 14.11
CA TYR A 24 3.57 0.01 14.71
C TYR A 24 4.30 1.35 14.69
N GLY A 25 3.69 2.36 14.07
CA GLY A 25 4.24 3.71 13.97
C GLY A 25 3.77 4.48 12.73
N ASP A 26 4.46 5.56 12.42
CA ASP A 26 4.22 6.41 11.26
C ASP A 26 5.01 5.88 10.07
N ILE A 27 4.29 5.37 9.08
CA ILE A 27 4.86 4.78 7.86
C ILE A 27 5.75 5.78 7.11
N THR A 28 5.53 7.09 7.25
CA THR A 28 6.31 8.14 6.55
C THR A 28 7.65 8.49 7.20
N LEU A 29 7.99 7.82 8.30
CA LEU A 29 9.24 8.05 9.05
C LEU A 29 10.30 6.97 8.83
N LEU A 30 10.23 6.24 7.71
CA LEU A 30 11.32 5.35 7.26
C LEU A 30 12.61 6.15 7.02
N SER A 31 13.74 5.61 7.48
CA SER A 31 15.06 6.12 7.18
C SER A 31 15.46 5.82 5.72
N PRO A 32 16.47 6.52 5.16
CA PRO A 32 16.99 6.21 3.83
C PRO A 32 17.48 4.76 3.67
N GLU A 33 17.94 4.14 4.76
CA GLU A 33 18.39 2.75 4.81
C GLU A 33 17.21 1.76 4.83
N GLU A 34 16.04 2.19 5.30
CA GLU A 34 14.79 1.43 5.33
C GLU A 34 13.96 1.61 4.04
N LYS A 35 14.62 1.95 2.92
CA LYS A 35 13.98 2.08 1.61
C LYS A 35 13.26 0.79 1.24
N VAL A 36 12.03 0.93 0.75
CA VAL A 36 11.20 -0.19 0.29
C VAL A 36 10.78 -0.01 -1.16
N ASP A 37 10.45 -1.13 -1.80
CA ASP A 37 10.11 -1.17 -3.22
C ASP A 37 8.72 -0.63 -3.50
N LEU A 38 7.79 -0.87 -2.57
CA LEU A 38 6.39 -0.52 -2.75
C LEU A 38 5.74 -0.05 -1.45
N ILE A 39 5.12 1.14 -1.48
CA ILE A 39 4.10 1.51 -0.50
C ILE A 39 2.72 1.24 -1.06
N MET A 40 1.90 0.50 -0.32
CA MET A 40 0.49 0.35 -0.59
C MET A 40 -0.30 1.39 0.17
N ILE A 41 -1.34 1.94 -0.46
CA ILE A 41 -2.34 2.78 0.21
C ILE A 41 -3.73 2.40 -0.27
N SER A 42 -4.76 2.90 0.42
CA SER A 42 -6.14 2.82 -0.04
C SER A 42 -6.76 4.20 -0.19
N ALA A 43 -7.60 4.38 -1.20
CA ALA A 43 -8.42 5.56 -1.43
C ALA A 43 -9.87 5.17 -1.78
N VAL A 44 -10.82 6.09 -1.60
CA VAL A 44 -12.11 5.96 -2.29
C VAL A 44 -11.88 6.28 -3.76
N ARG A 45 -12.45 5.50 -4.68
CA ARG A 45 -12.23 5.69 -6.13
C ARG A 45 -12.39 7.14 -6.57
N GLY A 46 -11.34 7.67 -7.22
CA GLY A 46 -11.29 9.05 -7.70
C GLY A 46 -11.19 10.14 -6.62
N ALA A 47 -11.20 9.78 -5.34
CA ALA A 47 -11.14 10.71 -4.21
C ALA A 47 -9.80 10.56 -3.47
N TYR A 48 -8.83 11.35 -3.92
CA TYR A 48 -7.45 11.40 -3.40
C TYR A 48 -7.18 12.65 -2.58
N VAL A 49 -8.24 13.32 -2.10
CA VAL A 49 -8.11 14.56 -1.33
C VAL A 49 -7.36 14.24 -0.02
N PRO A 50 -6.21 14.88 0.22
CA PRO A 50 -5.45 14.65 1.45
C PRO A 50 -6.25 15.04 2.70
N SER A 51 -6.29 14.17 3.69
CA SER A 51 -6.85 14.45 5.03
C SER A 51 -5.75 14.32 6.09
N ASN A 52 -5.86 15.06 7.20
CA ASN A 52 -4.84 15.01 8.27
C ASN A 52 -4.74 13.64 8.98
N THR A 53 -5.71 12.76 8.75
CA THR A 53 -5.80 11.41 9.35
C THR A 53 -5.44 10.30 8.38
N SER A 54 -5.22 10.60 7.09
CA SER A 54 -4.91 9.60 6.07
C SER A 54 -3.42 9.53 5.76
N VAL A 55 -2.99 8.35 5.29
CA VAL A 55 -1.65 8.16 4.73
C VAL A 55 -1.42 9.08 3.54
N ILE A 56 -2.45 9.39 2.74
CA ILE A 56 -2.36 10.37 1.64
C ILE A 56 -1.96 11.76 2.17
N GLY A 57 -2.59 12.22 3.26
CA GLY A 57 -2.19 13.47 3.91
C GLY A 57 -0.79 13.44 4.48
N ALA A 58 -0.39 12.33 5.11
CA ALA A 58 0.96 12.17 5.64
C ALA A 58 2.02 12.22 4.53
N LEU A 59 1.79 11.53 3.40
CA LEU A 59 2.68 11.53 2.23
C LEU A 59 2.83 12.93 1.63
N LYS A 60 1.72 13.67 1.46
CA LYS A 60 1.76 15.06 1.00
C LYS A 60 2.53 15.96 1.96
N LYS A 61 2.23 15.88 3.26
CA LYS A 61 2.86 16.73 4.28
C LYS A 61 4.36 16.47 4.39
N ARG A 62 4.79 15.22 4.31
CA ARG A 62 6.20 14.83 4.53
C ARG A 62 7.04 14.95 3.27
N PHE A 63 6.50 14.58 2.12
CA PHE A 63 7.27 14.43 0.89
C PHE A 63 6.78 15.33 -0.26
N GLY A 64 5.69 16.08 -0.08
CA GLY A 64 5.04 16.82 -1.18
C GLY A 64 4.38 15.91 -2.21
N LEU A 65 4.12 14.64 -1.87
CA LEU A 65 3.60 13.66 -2.82
C LEU A 65 2.08 13.81 -3.00
N GLU A 66 1.65 14.33 -4.14
CA GLU A 66 0.23 14.49 -4.50
C GLU A 66 -0.30 13.21 -5.16
N VAL A 67 -1.00 12.36 -4.40
CA VAL A 67 -1.56 11.09 -4.91
C VAL A 67 -2.53 11.30 -6.07
N SER A 68 -3.29 12.41 -6.11
CA SER A 68 -4.16 12.75 -7.23
C SER A 68 -3.39 12.87 -8.56
N ARG A 69 -2.21 13.51 -8.54
CA ARG A 69 -1.35 13.63 -9.73
C ARG A 69 -0.80 12.28 -10.17
N LEU A 70 -0.43 11.43 -9.21
CA LEU A 70 0.03 10.07 -9.51
C LEU A 70 -1.10 9.21 -10.14
N ALA A 71 -2.36 9.41 -9.73
CA ALA A 71 -3.49 8.70 -10.29
C ALA A 71 -3.81 9.13 -11.74
N GLU A 72 -3.55 10.40 -12.07
CA GLU A 72 -3.64 10.94 -13.43
C GLU A 72 -2.52 10.36 -14.31
N ASP A 73 -1.27 10.38 -13.83
CA ASP A 73 -0.06 9.91 -14.53
C ASP A 73 0.47 8.55 -14.01
N LYS A 74 -0.43 7.57 -13.91
CA LYS A 74 -0.12 6.19 -13.49
C LYS A 74 0.62 5.40 -14.58
N GLU A 75 1.38 4.39 -14.19
CA GLU A 75 2.06 3.50 -15.13
C GLU A 75 1.16 2.37 -15.63
N GLU A 76 0.38 1.76 -14.74
CA GLU A 76 -0.61 0.74 -15.08
C GLU A 76 -1.90 1.00 -14.31
N ASP A 77 -3.00 0.64 -14.97
CA ASP A 77 -4.35 0.81 -14.46
C ASP A 77 -5.07 -0.54 -14.42
N PHE A 78 -5.09 -1.16 -13.24
CA PHE A 78 -5.77 -2.43 -13.00
C PHE A 78 -7.11 -2.23 -12.29
N ARG A 79 -7.70 -1.03 -12.35
CA ARG A 79 -8.89 -0.70 -11.58
C ARG A 79 -10.12 -1.51 -11.97
N GLN A 80 -10.14 -2.13 -13.15
CA GLN A 80 -11.21 -3.01 -13.61
C GLN A 80 -11.02 -4.46 -13.13
N GLN A 81 -9.78 -4.91 -12.99
CA GLN A 81 -9.44 -6.29 -12.68
C GLN A 81 -9.24 -6.51 -11.17
N PHE A 82 -8.54 -5.59 -10.51
CA PHE A 82 -8.05 -5.75 -9.14
C PHE A 82 -8.30 -4.53 -8.25
N TYR A 83 -9.08 -3.55 -8.73
CA TYR A 83 -9.40 -2.33 -8.00
C TYR A 83 -8.17 -1.54 -7.55
N CYS A 84 -7.10 -1.55 -8.35
CA CYS A 84 -5.88 -0.83 -8.01
C CYS A 84 -5.20 -0.23 -9.24
N TRP A 85 -4.23 0.64 -8.99
CA TRP A 85 -3.29 1.15 -9.98
C TRP A 85 -1.93 1.34 -9.31
N TRP A 86 -0.86 1.41 -10.10
CA TRP A 86 0.47 1.72 -9.58
C TRP A 86 1.04 3.01 -10.20
N SER A 87 1.92 3.68 -9.47
CA SER A 87 2.60 4.86 -9.98
C SER A 87 3.76 4.46 -10.89
N LYS A 88 4.21 5.41 -11.71
CA LYS A 88 5.60 5.44 -12.21
C LYS A 88 6.61 5.46 -11.05
N PRO A 89 7.92 5.27 -11.29
CA PRO A 89 8.93 5.42 -10.25
C PRO A 89 8.79 6.77 -9.53
N LEU A 90 8.83 6.73 -8.20
CA LEU A 90 8.76 7.92 -7.37
C LEU A 90 10.15 8.61 -7.31
N PRO A 91 10.21 9.90 -6.94
CA PRO A 91 11.47 10.60 -6.72
C PRO A 91 12.41 9.87 -5.72
N GLU A 92 13.70 9.82 -6.03
CA GLU A 92 14.70 9.04 -5.28
C GLU A 92 14.91 9.48 -3.81
N ASN A 93 14.47 10.70 -3.47
CA ASN A 93 14.53 11.27 -2.14
C ASN A 93 13.37 10.81 -1.23
N ILE A 94 12.46 9.98 -1.74
CA ILE A 94 11.38 9.35 -0.98
C ILE A 94 11.80 7.90 -0.67
N PRO A 95 11.49 7.36 0.53
CA PRO A 95 11.88 5.99 0.90
C PRO A 95 11.09 4.88 0.18
N TYR A 96 10.31 5.22 -0.85
CA TYR A 96 9.48 4.28 -1.60
C TYR A 96 9.83 4.38 -3.08
N ARG A 97 10.11 3.25 -3.72
CA ARG A 97 10.38 3.23 -5.17
C ARG A 97 9.09 3.44 -6.00
N ARG A 98 7.96 2.87 -5.58
CA ARG A 98 6.65 3.02 -6.23
C ARG A 98 5.52 3.09 -5.20
N LEU A 99 4.36 3.58 -5.64
CA LEU A 99 3.11 3.55 -4.88
C LEU A 99 2.09 2.68 -5.60
N LEU A 100 1.39 1.83 -4.86
CA LEU A 100 0.20 1.12 -5.34
C LEU A 100 -1.01 1.57 -4.53
N CYS A 101 -2.04 2.06 -5.22
CA CYS A 101 -3.27 2.48 -4.56
C CYS A 101 -4.39 1.49 -4.86
N PHE A 102 -4.97 0.92 -3.80
CA PHE A 102 -6.27 0.25 -3.88
C PHE A 102 -7.38 1.27 -3.81
N GLU A 103 -8.30 1.23 -4.77
CA GLU A 103 -9.51 2.00 -4.76
C GLU A 103 -10.67 1.14 -4.26
N ASN A 104 -11.21 1.48 -3.10
CA ASN A 104 -12.48 0.89 -2.71
C ASN A 104 -13.59 1.47 -3.60
N THR A 105 -14.37 0.61 -4.23
CA THR A 105 -15.59 1.03 -4.91
C THR A 105 -16.69 1.15 -3.86
N ARG A 106 -17.45 2.26 -3.90
CA ARG A 106 -18.58 2.46 -2.98
C ARG A 106 -19.65 1.37 -3.08
N THR A 107 -19.54 0.45 -4.03
CA THR A 107 -20.47 -0.65 -4.32
C THR A 107 -19.93 -2.00 -3.83
N GLY A 108 -20.46 -2.49 -2.70
CA GLY A 108 -20.84 -3.90 -2.51
C GLY A 108 -19.79 -5.03 -2.49
N ALA A 109 -18.49 -4.79 -2.71
CA ALA A 109 -17.51 -5.88 -2.61
C ALA A 109 -17.45 -6.41 -1.17
N SER A 110 -17.52 -7.74 -1.01
CA SER A 110 -17.36 -8.35 0.31
C SER A 110 -15.93 -8.17 0.83
N PRO A 111 -15.69 -8.23 2.16
CA PRO A 111 -14.34 -8.19 2.71
C PRO A 111 -13.41 -9.25 2.08
N GLN A 112 -13.91 -10.46 1.82
CA GLN A 112 -13.15 -11.55 1.20
C GLN A 112 -12.76 -11.22 -0.24
N GLN A 113 -13.67 -10.60 -1.02
CA GLN A 113 -13.36 -10.16 -2.38
C GLN A 113 -12.31 -9.06 -2.38
N SER A 114 -12.36 -8.17 -1.40
CA SER A 114 -11.38 -7.08 -1.24
C SER A 114 -9.99 -7.64 -0.92
N VAL A 115 -9.89 -8.54 0.06
CA VAL A 115 -8.62 -9.22 0.40
C VAL A 115 -8.07 -10.00 -0.79
N LYS A 116 -8.91 -10.77 -1.50
CA LYS A 116 -8.50 -11.51 -2.70
C LYS A 116 -7.96 -10.57 -3.79
N SER A 117 -8.57 -9.40 -3.95
CA SER A 117 -8.13 -8.40 -4.94
C SER A 117 -6.77 -7.82 -4.56
N VAL A 118 -6.53 -7.58 -3.27
CA VAL A 118 -5.23 -7.14 -2.76
C VAL A 118 -4.13 -8.14 -3.10
N PHE A 119 -4.32 -9.42 -2.76
CA PHE A 119 -3.32 -10.45 -3.06
C PHE A 119 -3.10 -10.64 -4.57
N LYS A 120 -4.17 -10.55 -5.39
CA LYS A 120 -4.04 -10.64 -6.85
C LYS A 120 -3.24 -9.49 -7.44
N ALA A 121 -3.43 -8.27 -6.96
CA ALA A 121 -2.67 -7.11 -7.38
C ALA A 121 -1.20 -7.14 -6.92
N LEU A 122 -0.91 -7.88 -5.85
CA LEU A 122 0.46 -8.12 -5.42
C LEU A 122 1.23 -9.07 -6.36
N VAL A 123 0.58 -10.02 -7.04
CA VAL A 123 1.26 -10.95 -7.97
C VAL A 123 2.07 -10.23 -9.07
N PRO A 124 1.51 -9.26 -9.83
CA PRO A 124 2.31 -8.50 -10.79
C PRO A 124 3.28 -7.52 -10.11
N ALA A 125 3.01 -7.08 -8.89
CA ALA A 125 3.95 -6.22 -8.16
C ALA A 125 5.19 -6.99 -7.70
N THR A 126 5.04 -8.23 -7.24
CA THR A 126 6.16 -9.08 -6.80
C THR A 126 6.98 -9.61 -7.98
N SER A 127 6.40 -9.72 -9.19
CA SER A 127 7.21 -10.06 -10.37
C SER A 127 8.16 -8.94 -10.80
N LEU A 128 7.91 -7.68 -10.41
CA LEU A 128 8.84 -6.58 -10.63
C LEU A 128 10.06 -6.61 -9.69
N PHE A 129 9.98 -7.32 -8.57
CA PHE A 129 10.98 -7.29 -7.51
C PHE A 129 11.36 -8.70 -7.09
N SER A 130 12.55 -9.16 -7.48
CA SER A 130 13.03 -10.52 -7.24
C SER A 130 13.14 -10.91 -5.75
N ASN A 131 13.06 -9.94 -4.84
CA ASN A 131 12.95 -10.07 -3.37
C ASN A 131 12.45 -8.75 -2.76
N GLY A 132 11.37 -8.19 -3.32
CA GLY A 132 10.93 -6.84 -2.94
C GLY A 132 10.37 -6.72 -1.52
N VAL A 133 10.60 -5.57 -0.90
CA VAL A 133 9.97 -5.20 0.38
C VAL A 133 8.75 -4.34 0.09
N ILE A 134 7.61 -4.77 0.63
CA ILE A 134 6.33 -4.08 0.48
C ILE A 134 5.89 -3.61 1.86
N ILE A 135 5.52 -2.34 1.97
CA ILE A 135 4.95 -1.77 3.18
C ILE A 135 3.51 -1.32 2.93
N SER A 136 2.63 -1.60 3.89
CA SER A 136 1.21 -1.24 3.79
C SER A 136 0.70 -0.82 5.16
N PRO A 137 -0.11 0.26 5.25
CA PRO A 137 -1.01 0.40 6.39
C PRO A 137 -2.08 -0.70 6.32
N LEU A 138 -2.87 -0.86 7.37
CA LEU A 138 -4.12 -1.60 7.26
C LEU A 138 -5.02 -0.88 6.24
N LEU A 139 -5.32 -1.56 5.14
CA LEU A 139 -6.05 -0.97 4.02
C LEU A 139 -7.54 -0.86 4.34
N SER A 140 -8.18 0.22 3.89
CA SER A 140 -9.62 0.47 4.04
C SER A 140 -10.15 0.59 5.48
N THR A 141 -9.29 0.67 6.51
CA THR A 141 -9.71 0.74 7.93
C THR A 141 -9.74 2.16 8.53
N GLY A 142 -9.43 3.20 7.75
CA GLY A 142 -9.41 4.60 8.19
C GLY A 142 -10.67 5.38 7.81
N ASP A 143 -10.52 6.59 7.27
CA ASP A 143 -11.59 7.51 6.81
C ASP A 143 -12.59 6.89 5.81
N GLN A 144 -12.36 5.66 5.36
CA GLN A 144 -13.18 4.92 4.41
C GLN A 144 -14.30 4.10 5.06
N VAL A 145 -14.42 4.11 6.39
CA VAL A 145 -15.50 3.53 7.23
C VAL A 145 -16.26 2.38 6.54
N ARG A 146 -15.60 1.22 6.43
CA ARG A 146 -16.26 -0.07 6.34
C ARG A 146 -15.61 -1.00 7.37
N ASN A 147 -16.45 -1.67 8.16
CA ASN A 147 -16.04 -2.56 9.24
C ASN A 147 -15.01 -3.60 8.76
N LEU A 148 -13.90 -3.68 9.51
CA LEU A 148 -12.88 -4.71 9.65
C LEU A 148 -12.50 -5.57 8.43
N VAL A 149 -11.21 -5.53 8.08
CA VAL A 149 -10.51 -6.73 7.60
C VAL A 149 -9.91 -7.43 8.83
N LEU A 150 -10.58 -8.48 9.30
CA LEU A 150 -9.94 -9.54 10.09
C LEU A 150 -9.20 -10.43 9.09
N LEU A 151 -7.87 -10.44 9.13
CA LEU A 151 -7.08 -11.51 8.55
C LEU A 151 -7.15 -12.68 9.54
N ASN A 152 -8.12 -13.58 9.34
CA ASN A 152 -8.00 -14.94 9.87
C ASN A 152 -7.06 -15.66 8.91
N ILE A 153 -5.86 -15.98 9.41
CA ILE A 153 -4.89 -16.86 8.77
C ILE A 153 -5.29 -18.30 9.12
#